data_AF-A0A919BJE8-F1
#
_entry.id   AF-A0A919BJE8-F1
#
_cell.length_a   1.000
_cell.length_b   1.000
_cell.length_c   1.000
_cell.angle_alpha   90.00
_cell.angle_beta   90.00
_cell.angle_gamma   90.00
#
_symmetry.space_group_name_H-M   'P 1'
#
loop_
_entity.id
_entity.type
_entity.pdbx_description
1 polymer ?
#
loop_
_entity_poly.entity_id
_entity_poly.type
_entity_poly.pdbx_seq_one_letter_code
_entity_poly.pdbx_strand_id
1 'polypeptide(L)'
;MYTQLFLKNSPFVNDSQLNFQLCIIAGNWLLITCGLITAALITMNFALDQYVSLSTQIAGHVGTILSASLFKIGYVIRCVGVHGLGYKVF
;
A
#
# COMPACT_ATOMS: atom_id res chain seq x y z
N MET A 1 4.26 -12.88 -8.36
CA MET A 1 4.12 -11.52 -7.79
C MET A 1 5.47 -11.07 -7.25
N TYR A 2 5.93 -9.85 -7.56
CA TYR A 2 7.13 -9.29 -6.95
C TYR A 2 6.84 -8.91 -5.49
N THR A 3 7.29 -9.76 -4.56
CA THR A 3 7.12 -9.63 -3.10
C THR A 3 8.42 -9.12 -2.48
N GLN A 4 8.96 -8.03 -3.00
CA GLN A 4 10.11 -7.36 -2.37
C GLN A 4 9.59 -6.50 -1.22
N LEU A 5 9.77 -7.00 0.00
CA LEU A 5 9.48 -6.28 1.25
C LEU A 5 10.75 -5.71 1.89
N PHE A 6 11.90 -6.26 1.50
CA PHE A 6 13.23 -5.90 1.97
C PHE A 6 14.16 -5.68 0.78
N LEU A 7 15.17 -4.84 0.98
CA LEU A 7 16.22 -4.59 -0.01
C LEU A 7 16.97 -5.89 -0.30
N LYS A 8 17.08 -6.22 -1.58
CA LYS A 8 17.92 -7.33 -2.02
C LYS A 8 19.33 -6.78 -2.26
N ASN A 9 20.17 -6.84 -1.23
CA ASN A 9 21.58 -6.46 -1.36
C ASN A 9 22.25 -7.34 -2.41
N SER A 10 22.55 -6.74 -3.55
CA SER A 10 23.34 -7.36 -4.61
C SER A 10 24.57 -6.48 -4.84
N PRO A 11 25.79 -7.03 -4.87
CA PRO A 11 27.02 -6.23 -4.90
C PRO A 11 27.26 -5.44 -6.21
N PHE A 12 26.34 -5.50 -7.18
CA PHE A 12 26.46 -4.89 -8.51
C PHE A 12 25.20 -4.10 -8.93
N VAL A 13 24.57 -3.37 -8.00
CA VAL A 13 23.35 -2.59 -8.26
C VAL A 13 23.72 -1.15 -8.61
N ASN A 14 23.27 -0.67 -9.77
CA ASN A 14 23.36 0.74 -10.16
C ASN A 14 22.35 1.57 -9.34
N ASP A 15 22.68 2.81 -8.97
CA ASP A 15 21.80 3.74 -8.23
C ASP A 15 20.37 3.81 -8.80
N SER A 16 20.23 3.75 -10.12
CA SER A 16 18.91 3.74 -10.78
C SER A 16 18.09 2.49 -10.43
N GLN A 17 18.74 1.32 -10.38
CA GLN A 17 18.09 0.06 -10.01
C GLN A 17 17.71 0.05 -8.52
N LEU A 18 18.53 0.67 -7.67
CA LEU A 18 18.22 0.84 -6.25
C LEU A 18 16.95 1.68 -6.05
N ASN A 19 16.83 2.81 -6.77
CA ASN A 19 15.65 3.67 -6.71
C ASN A 19 14.37 2.93 -7.12
N PHE A 20 14.42 2.10 -8.16
CA PHE A 20 13.27 1.30 -8.57
C PHE A 20 12.93 0.20 -7.57
N GLN A 21 13.91 -0.43 -6.93
CA GLN A 21 13.67 -1.38 -5.83
C GLN A 21 13.01 -0.69 -4.63
N LEU A 22 13.47 0.51 -4.26
CA LEU A 22 12.85 1.32 -3.20
C LEU A 22 11.40 1.67 -3.56
N CYS A 23 11.12 1.98 -4.82
CA CYS A 23 9.77 2.22 -5.32
C CYS A 23 8.86 1.00 -5.11
N ILE A 24 9.33 -0.21 -5.44
CA ILE A 24 8.59 -1.46 -5.19
C ILE A 24 8.34 -1.68 -3.69
N ILE A 25 9.36 -1.48 -2.84
CA ILE A 25 9.26 -1.67 -1.40
C ILE A 25 8.28 -0.67 -0.80
N ALA A 26 8.40 0.61 -1.16
CA ALA A 26 7.49 1.67 -0.71
C ALA A 26 6.04 1.39 -1.16
N GLY A 27 5.83 0.98 -2.42
CA GLY A 27 4.53 0.59 -2.93
C GLY A 27 3.93 -0.60 -2.18
N ASN A 28 4.71 -1.66 -1.93
CA ASN A 28 4.25 -2.83 -1.17
C ASN A 28 3.88 -2.49 0.28
N TRP A 29 4.70 -1.68 0.98
CA TRP A 29 4.39 -1.23 2.34
C TRP A 29 3.15 -0.34 2.38
N LEU A 30 2.98 0.54 1.40
CA LEU A 30 1.79 1.38 1.29
C LEU A 30 0.53 0.54 1.08
N LEU A 31 0.59 -0.49 0.22
CA LEU A 31 -0.52 -1.42 0.00
C LEU A 31 -0.90 -2.18 1.28
N ILE A 32 0.08 -2.72 2.01
CA ILE A 32 -0.17 -3.46 3.26
C ILE A 32 -0.79 -2.55 4.32
N THR A 33 -0.19 -1.37 4.54
CA THR A 33 -0.67 -0.43 5.56
C THR A 33 -2.08 0.07 5.24
N CYS A 34 -2.37 0.44 3.98
CA CYS A 34 -3.71 0.84 3.57
C CYS A 34 -4.72 -0.31 3.69
N GLY A 35 -4.32 -1.55 3.35
CA GLY A 35 -5.16 -2.73 3.51
C GLY A 35 -5.54 -2.97 4.97
N LEU A 36 -4.57 -2.87 5.89
CA LEU A 36 -4.81 -3.02 7.33
C LEU A 36 -5.70 -1.89 7.89
N ILE A 37 -5.44 -0.64 7.48
CA ILE A 37 -6.26 0.52 7.88
C ILE A 37 -7.70 0.34 7.39
N THR A 38 -7.89 -0.06 6.13
CA THR A 38 -9.21 -0.32 5.57
C THR A 38 -9.95 -1.42 6.34
N ALA A 39 -9.27 -2.53 6.66
CA ALA A 39 -9.86 -3.60 7.46
C ALA A 39 -10.24 -3.14 8.87
N ALA A 40 -9.40 -2.33 9.52
CA ALA A 40 -9.67 -1.76 10.83
C ALA A 40 -10.89 -0.81 10.80
N LEU A 41 -10.99 0.05 9.79
CA LEU A 41 -12.13 0.98 9.63
C LEU A 41 -13.45 0.24 9.37
N ILE A 42 -13.43 -0.81 8.54
CA ILE A 42 -14.60 -1.67 8.32
C ILE A 42 -14.98 -2.37 9.62
N THR A 43 -14.01 -2.92 10.36
CA THR A 43 -14.28 -3.59 11.64
C THR A 43 -14.88 -2.63 12.65
N MET A 44 -14.35 -1.41 12.75
CA MET A 44 -14.88 -0.36 13.62
C MET A 44 -16.32 0.02 13.26
N ASN A 45 -16.62 0.18 11.98
CA ASN A 45 -17.93 0.64 11.52
C ASN A 45 -19.03 -0.44 11.57
N PHE A 46 -18.67 -1.72 11.41
CA PHE A 46 -19.67 -2.78 11.26
C PHE A 46 -19.68 -3.81 12.39
N ALA A 47 -18.52 -4.11 13.00
CA ALA A 47 -18.44 -5.11 14.07
C ALA A 47 -18.49 -4.48 15.48
N LEU A 48 -18.12 -3.20 15.59
CA LEU A 48 -18.04 -2.46 16.84
C LEU A 48 -18.95 -1.21 16.84
N ASP A 49 -19.95 -1.18 15.98
CA ASP A 49 -20.87 -0.05 15.77
C ASP A 49 -21.50 0.44 17.09
N GLN A 50 -21.87 -0.48 17.98
CA GLN A 50 -22.44 -0.20 19.30
C GLN A 50 -21.49 0.55 20.26
N TYR A 51 -20.18 0.51 20.01
CA TYR A 51 -19.15 1.13 20.85
C TYR A 51 -18.67 2.49 20.29
N VAL A 52 -19.12 2.87 19.10
CA VAL A 52 -18.57 3.97 18.33
C VAL A 52 -19.67 4.95 17.96
N SER A 53 -19.45 6.24 18.25
CA SER A 53 -20.43 7.28 17.95
C SER A 53 -20.68 7.42 16.45
N LEU A 54 -21.88 7.90 16.09
CA LEU A 54 -22.26 8.14 14.69
C LEU A 54 -21.24 9.04 13.95
N SER A 55 -20.74 10.09 14.61
CA SER A 55 -19.73 10.98 14.03
C SER A 55 -18.44 10.24 13.68
N THR A 56 -17.99 9.33 14.55
CA THR A 56 -16.80 8.52 14.30
C THR A 56 -17.04 7.49 13.18
N GLN A 57 -18.25 6.93 13.07
CA GLN A 57 -18.59 6.02 11.97
C GLN A 57 -18.56 6.73 10.61
N ILE A 58 -19.08 7.96 10.54
CA ILE A 58 -19.03 8.81 9.33
C ILE A 58 -17.57 9.10 8.96
N ALA A 59 -16.75 9.52 9.94
CA ALA A 59 -15.33 9.75 9.72
C ALA A 59 -14.61 8.47 9.24
N GLY A 60 -14.97 7.31 9.79
CA GLY A 60 -14.44 6.02 9.38
C GLY A 60 -14.80 5.67 7.94
N HIS A 61 -16.04 5.92 7.52
CA HIS A 61 -16.48 5.71 6.13
C HIS A 61 -15.69 6.59 5.14
N VAL A 62 -15.52 7.88 5.44
CA VAL A 62 -14.68 8.78 4.63
C VAL A 62 -13.22 8.29 4.62
N GLY A 63 -12.72 7.86 5.77
CA GLY A 63 -11.39 7.25 5.91
C GLY A 63 -11.18 6.04 5.01
N THR A 64 -12.20 5.18 4.84
CA THR A 64 -12.13 4.02 3.94
C THR A 64 -11.96 4.44 2.48
N ILE A 65 -12.66 5.49 2.03
CA ILE A 65 -12.54 6.02 0.65
C ILE A 65 -11.12 6.57 0.42
N LEU A 66 -10.59 7.31 1.39
CA LEU A 66 -9.23 7.85 1.34
C LEU A 66 -8.19 6.72 1.32
N SER A 67 -8.36 5.70 2.17
CA SER A 67 -7.47 4.54 2.22
C SER A 67 -7.47 3.74 0.92
N ALA A 68 -8.64 3.53 0.31
CA ALA A 68 -8.76 2.88 -1.00
C ALA A 68 -8.07 3.68 -2.12
N SER A 69 -8.14 5.00 -2.06
CA SER A 69 -7.45 5.88 -3.01
C SER A 69 -5.93 5.77 -2.86
N LEU A 70 -5.41 5.77 -1.63
CA LEU A 70 -4.00 5.56 -1.33
C LEU A 70 -3.52 4.17 -1.73
N PHE A 71 -4.36 3.14 -1.55
CA PHE A 71 -4.05 1.78 -1.99
C PHE A 71 -3.81 1.73 -3.51
N LYS A 72 -4.66 2.40 -4.30
CA LYS A 72 -4.46 2.50 -5.76
C LYS A 72 -3.16 3.22 -6.12
N ILE A 73 -2.80 4.28 -5.38
CA ILE A 73 -1.52 4.98 -5.57
C ILE A 73 -0.34 4.05 -5.26
N GLY A 74 -0.39 3.29 -4.16
CA GLY A 74 0.64 2.30 -3.82
C GLY A 74 0.83 1.23 -4.90
N TYR A 75 -0.26 0.81 -5.53
CA TYR A 75 -0.21 -0.10 -6.66
C TYR A 75 0.50 0.53 -7.87
N VAL A 76 0.20 1.78 -8.21
CA VAL A 76 0.87 2.49 -9.32
C VAL A 76 2.37 2.65 -9.04
N ILE A 77 2.75 3.05 -7.83
CA ILE A 77 4.17 3.17 -7.42
C ILE A 77 4.88 1.82 -7.62
N ARG A 78 4.27 0.73 -7.15
CA ARG A 78 4.81 -0.62 -7.35
C ARG A 78 4.97 -0.96 -8.84
N CYS A 79 3.98 -0.65 -9.68
CA CYS A 79 4.05 -0.87 -11.13
C CYS A 79 5.18 -0.07 -11.78
N VAL A 80 5.39 1.19 -11.37
CA VAL A 80 6.51 2.03 -11.85
C VAL A 80 7.85 1.39 -11.48
N GLY A 81 8.02 0.91 -10.26
CA GLY A 81 9.24 0.22 -9.84
C GLY A 81 9.49 -1.08 -10.61
N VAL A 82 8.47 -1.91 -10.83
CA VAL A 82 8.58 -3.16 -11.60
C VAL A 82 8.91 -2.87 -13.07
N HIS A 83 8.27 -1.87 -13.66
CA HIS A 83 8.54 -1.43 -15.04
C HIS A 83 9.97 -0.88 -15.18
N GLY A 84 10.42 -0.06 -14.23
CA GLY A 84 11.78 0.51 -14.22
C GLY A 84 12.90 -0.52 -14.07
N LEU A 85 12.62 -1.68 -13.46
CA LEU A 85 13.53 -2.82 -13.42
C LEU A 85 13.48 -3.71 -14.69
N GLY A 86 12.66 -3.34 -15.69
CA GLY A 86 12.57 -4.06 -16.97
C GLY A 86 11.69 -5.31 -16.94
N TYR A 87 10.96 -5.55 -15.85
CA TYR A 87 10.02 -6.67 -15.77
C TYR A 87 8.74 -6.36 -16.55
N LYS A 88 8.38 -7.23 -17.50
CA LYS A 88 7.14 -7.16 -18.29
C LYS A 88 6.01 -8.02 -17.71
N VAL A 89 5.96 -8.14 -16.39
CA VAL A 89 4.87 -8.82 -15.67
C VAL A 89 3.88 -7.76 -15.21
N PHE A 90 2.84 -7.58 -16.02
CA PHE A 90 1.71 -6.68 -15.78
C PHE A 90 0.69 -7.37 -14.86
#